data_AF-A0A0K2T977-F1
#
_entry.id   AF-A0A0K2T977-F1
#
_cell.length_a   1.000
_cell.length_b   1.000
_cell.length_c   1.000
_cell.angle_alpha   90.00
_cell.angle_beta   90.00
_cell.angle_gamma   90.00
#
_symmetry.space_group_name_H-M   'P 1'
#
loop_
_entity.id
_entity.type
_entity.pdbx_description
1 polymer ?
#
loop_
_entity_poly.entity_id
_entity_poly.type
_entity_poly.pdbx_seq_one_letter_code
_entity_poly.pdbx_strand_id
1 'polypeptide(L)'
;MSAPMFTETSPYMSKTHQYRKVMKPLLERKRRARINKCLDEIKDILIDTLQSEGGESINKLEKADVLEMTVKHLRQIRDKKNSPDRYFAGYTTCANHVGQYLSSVPGVNVHLARDLMSHLGNQLTQPLSVNTASSPHSSSVSPSESGYFSSGSMTPPPESPPVPVIKTEGFWRPF
;
A
#
# COMPACT_ATOMS: atom_id res chain seq x y z
N MET A 1 -3.47 64.73 -5.21
CA MET A 1 -3.52 63.47 -5.99
C MET A 1 -2.18 62.79 -5.82
N SER A 2 -2.08 61.83 -4.91
CA SER A 2 -0.83 61.09 -4.66
C SER A 2 -0.91 59.75 -5.38
N ALA A 3 0.06 59.49 -6.27
CA ALA A 3 0.18 58.25 -7.03
C ALA A 3 0.54 57.06 -6.12
N PRO A 4 0.08 55.83 -6.42
CA PRO A 4 0.50 54.65 -5.68
C PRO A 4 1.92 54.22 -6.11
N MET A 5 2.83 54.08 -5.14
CA MET A 5 4.09 53.36 -5.37
C MET A 5 3.76 51.88 -5.57
N PHE A 6 3.89 51.42 -6.81
CA PHE A 6 4.06 50.01 -7.12
C PHE A 6 5.28 49.51 -6.34
N THR A 7 5.07 48.57 -5.43
CA THR A 7 6.15 47.87 -4.73
C THR A 7 6.87 46.99 -5.76
N GLU A 8 7.90 47.58 -6.36
CA GLU A 8 8.87 46.97 -7.24
C GLU A 8 9.47 45.72 -6.56
N THR A 9 9.20 44.56 -7.14
CA THR A 9 9.90 43.33 -6.78
C THR A 9 11.36 43.48 -7.17
N SER A 10 12.20 43.78 -6.17
CA SER A 10 13.65 43.95 -6.33
C SER A 10 14.30 42.77 -7.08
N PRO A 11 15.07 43.00 -8.16
CA PRO A 11 15.71 41.93 -8.95
C PRO A 11 16.93 41.28 -8.27
N TYR A 12 17.16 41.51 -6.97
CA TYR A 12 18.35 41.07 -6.23
C TYR A 12 18.10 39.98 -5.18
N MET A 13 17.07 39.16 -5.35
CA MET A 13 16.90 38.00 -4.47
C MET A 13 17.74 36.84 -4.98
N SER A 14 18.79 36.48 -4.24
CA SER A 14 19.58 35.27 -4.51
C SER A 14 18.67 34.05 -4.65
N LYS A 15 19.01 33.12 -5.56
CA LYS A 15 18.25 31.89 -5.84
C LYS A 15 17.88 31.13 -4.54
N THR A 16 18.79 31.09 -3.57
CA THR A 16 18.56 30.47 -2.25
C THR A 16 17.53 31.22 -1.41
N HIS A 17 17.54 32.56 -1.45
CA HIS A 17 16.57 33.40 -0.73
C HIS A 17 15.18 33.29 -1.36
N GLN A 18 15.10 33.35 -2.70
CA GLN A 18 13.86 33.13 -3.46
C GLN A 18 13.27 31.74 -3.17
N TYR A 19 14.10 30.70 -3.11
CA TYR A 19 13.65 29.36 -2.72
C TYR A 19 13.04 29.33 -1.32
N ARG A 20 13.75 29.86 -0.31
CA ARG A 20 13.30 29.79 1.10
C ARG A 20 12.05 30.63 1.37
N LYS A 21 11.92 31.79 0.74
CA LYS A 21 10.85 32.76 1.04
C LYS A 21 9.63 32.63 0.13
N VAL A 22 9.79 32.13 -1.09
CA VAL A 22 8.71 32.09 -2.08
C VAL A 22 8.40 30.65 -2.47
N MET A 23 9.39 29.93 -2.98
CA MET A 23 9.17 28.60 -3.57
C MET A 23 8.81 27.53 -2.52
N LYS A 24 9.50 27.50 -1.38
CA LYS A 24 9.24 26.55 -0.29
C LYS A 24 7.84 26.73 0.32
N PRO A 25 7.37 27.95 0.68
CA PRO A 25 5.99 28.15 1.12
C PRO A 25 4.94 27.77 0.06
N LEU A 26 5.19 28.06 -1.22
CA LEU A 26 4.32 27.66 -2.32
C LEU A 26 4.19 26.14 -2.44
N LEU A 27 5.32 25.43 -2.41
CA LEU A 27 5.38 23.97 -2.48
C LEU A 27 4.64 23.32 -1.30
N GLU A 28 4.81 23.86 -0.09
CA GLU A 28 4.10 23.35 1.08
C GLU A 28 2.59 23.61 0.99
N ARG A 29 2.16 24.77 0.48
CA ARG A 29 0.74 25.02 0.21
C ARG A 29 0.17 24.03 -0.80
N LYS A 30 0.90 23.75 -1.89
CA LYS A 30 0.52 22.74 -2.89
C LYS A 30 0.46 21.33 -2.29
N ARG A 31 1.40 20.97 -1.42
CA ARG A 31 1.40 19.69 -0.68
C ARG A 31 0.16 19.59 0.22
N ARG A 32 -0.14 20.62 1.01
CA ARG A 32 -1.32 20.66 1.90
C ARG A 32 -2.63 20.57 1.14
N ALA A 33 -2.75 21.28 0.02
CA ALA A 33 -3.92 21.20 -0.85
C ALA A 33 -4.14 19.77 -1.35
N ARG A 34 -3.07 19.09 -1.79
CA ARG A 34 -3.14 17.69 -2.21
C ARG A 34 -3.58 16.77 -1.06
N ILE A 35 -3.00 16.92 0.14
CA ILE A 35 -3.36 16.10 1.30
C ILE A 35 -4.84 16.27 1.66
N ASN A 36 -5.33 17.51 1.71
CA ASN A 36 -6.74 17.76 2.01
C ASN A 36 -7.66 17.15 0.95
N LYS A 37 -7.32 17.30 -0.34
CA LYS A 37 -8.10 16.67 -1.42
C LYS A 37 -8.20 15.15 -1.23
N CYS A 38 -7.09 14.48 -0.91
CA CYS A 38 -7.14 13.03 -0.65
C CYS A 38 -7.96 12.67 0.60
N LEU A 39 -7.95 13.50 1.64
CA LEU A 39 -8.78 13.27 2.83
C LEU A 39 -10.28 13.44 2.53
N ASP A 40 -10.63 14.41 1.69
CA ASP A 40 -12.02 14.62 1.25
C ASP A 40 -12.48 13.43 0.40
N GLU A 41 -11.66 12.98 -0.57
CA GLU A 41 -11.93 11.77 -1.37
C GLU A 41 -12.10 10.52 -0.50
N ILE A 42 -11.26 10.35 0.53
CA ILE A 42 -11.39 9.24 1.49
C ILE A 42 -12.70 9.34 2.25
N LYS A 43 -13.08 10.54 2.71
CA LYS A 43 -14.33 10.76 3.46
C LYS A 43 -15.54 10.39 2.61
N ASP A 44 -15.56 10.78 1.34
CA ASP A 44 -16.65 10.44 0.41
C ASP A 44 -16.77 8.91 0.23
N ILE A 45 -15.65 8.21 0.02
CA ILE A 45 -15.64 6.74 -0.08
C ILE A 45 -16.13 6.08 1.21
N LEU A 46 -15.73 6.61 2.38
CA LEU A 46 -16.20 6.10 3.67
C LEU A 46 -17.69 6.32 3.87
N ILE A 47 -18.23 7.47 3.43
CA ILE A 47 -19.67 7.73 3.43
C ILE A 47 -20.37 6.66 2.58
N ASP A 48 -19.96 6.47 1.34
CA ASP A 48 -20.59 5.51 0.42
C ASP A 48 -20.54 4.06 0.93
N THR A 49 -19.43 3.66 1.55
CA THR A 49 -19.22 2.28 2.01
C THR A 49 -19.86 1.98 3.38
N LEU A 50 -20.06 2.99 4.24
CA LEU A 50 -20.57 2.83 5.61
C LEU A 50 -21.98 3.38 5.83
N GLN A 51 -22.64 3.92 4.80
CA GLN A 51 -24.04 4.38 4.85
C GLN A 51 -25.03 3.35 5.42
N SER A 52 -24.71 2.05 5.36
CA SER A 52 -25.53 0.98 5.95
C SER A 52 -25.44 0.83 7.48
N GLU A 53 -24.48 1.49 8.14
CA GLU A 53 -24.19 1.27 9.58
C GLU A 53 -24.70 2.39 10.52
N GLY A 54 -25.48 3.36 10.03
CA GLY A 54 -26.09 4.44 10.84
C GLY A 54 -25.70 5.86 10.41
N GLY A 55 -25.92 6.16 9.13
CA GLY A 55 -25.29 7.24 8.36
C GLY A 55 -25.70 8.69 8.63
N GLU A 56 -25.72 9.17 9.86
CA GLU A 56 -25.99 10.59 10.16
C GLU A 56 -24.79 11.35 10.78
N SER A 57 -23.77 10.65 11.29
CA SER A 57 -22.59 11.28 11.93
C SER A 57 -21.34 11.40 11.05
N ILE A 58 -21.28 10.77 9.88
CA ILE A 58 -20.06 10.70 9.04
C ILE A 58 -19.71 12.05 8.38
N ASN A 59 -20.70 12.90 8.10
CA ASN A 59 -20.45 14.23 7.52
C ASN A 59 -19.66 15.17 8.46
N LYS A 60 -19.55 14.85 9.74
CA LYS A 60 -18.88 15.67 10.76
C LYS A 60 -17.51 15.14 11.23
N LEU A 61 -16.98 14.11 10.59
CA LEU A 61 -15.69 13.51 10.98
C LEU A 61 -14.54 14.52 10.92
N GLU A 62 -13.73 14.55 11.98
CA GLU A 62 -12.48 15.28 12.01
C GLU A 62 -11.41 14.54 11.21
N LYS A 63 -10.28 15.22 10.91
CA LYS A 63 -9.20 14.59 10.11
C LYS A 63 -8.61 13.35 10.77
N ALA A 64 -8.55 13.33 12.11
CA ALA A 64 -8.08 12.16 12.86
C ALA A 64 -9.07 11.00 12.72
N ASP A 65 -10.37 11.26 12.87
CA ASP A 65 -11.43 10.25 12.75
C ASP A 65 -11.48 9.65 11.34
N VAL A 66 -11.35 10.47 10.29
CA VAL A 66 -11.29 9.98 8.90
C VAL A 66 -10.15 8.96 8.75
N LEU A 67 -8.98 9.26 9.30
CA LEU A 67 -7.82 8.35 9.24
C LEU A 67 -8.04 7.09 10.07
N GLU A 68 -8.55 7.22 11.30
CA GLU A 68 -8.82 6.10 12.19
C GLU A 68 -9.86 5.14 11.59
N MET A 69 -10.98 5.68 11.11
CA MET A 69 -12.05 4.91 10.51
C MET A 69 -11.59 4.21 9.24
N THR A 70 -10.77 4.87 8.42
CA THR A 70 -10.11 4.24 7.25
C THR A 70 -9.26 3.05 7.67
N VAL A 71 -8.43 3.20 8.70
CA VAL A 71 -7.55 2.11 9.17
C VAL A 71 -8.37 0.94 9.70
N LYS A 72 -9.43 1.21 10.48
CA LYS A 72 -10.37 0.19 10.97
C LYS A 72 -11.01 -0.55 9.80
N HIS A 73 -11.51 0.18 8.80
CA HIS A 73 -12.13 -0.41 7.62
C HIS A 73 -11.16 -1.28 6.81
N LEU A 74 -9.93 -0.82 6.59
CA LEU A 74 -8.89 -1.59 5.88
C LEU A 74 -8.52 -2.89 6.63
N ARG A 75 -8.48 -2.85 7.97
CA ARG A 75 -8.27 -4.06 8.78
C ARG A 75 -9.44 -5.03 8.62
N GLN A 76 -10.68 -4.55 8.72
CA GLN A 76 -11.87 -5.36 8.50
C GLN A 76 -11.89 -5.99 7.09
N ILE A 77 -11.51 -5.25 6.04
CA ILE A 77 -11.37 -5.79 4.68
C ILE A 77 -10.32 -6.90 4.65
N ARG A 78 -9.16 -6.68 5.27
CA ARG A 78 -8.08 -7.67 5.31
C ARG A 78 -8.52 -8.95 6.03
N ASP A 79 -9.22 -8.82 7.14
CA ASP A 79 -9.68 -9.95 7.94
C ASP A 79 -10.77 -10.73 7.19
N LYS A 80 -11.74 -10.03 6.58
CA LYS A 80 -12.75 -10.64 5.70
C LYS A 80 -12.14 -11.31 4.46
N LYS A 81 -11.06 -10.76 3.89
CA LYS A 81 -10.40 -11.33 2.70
C LYS A 81 -9.72 -12.66 2.99
N ASN A 82 -9.14 -12.79 4.19
CA ASN A 82 -8.43 -14.00 4.65
C ASN A 82 -9.32 -14.92 5.50
N SER A 83 -10.62 -14.66 5.60
CA SER A 83 -11.49 -15.52 6.40
C SER A 83 -11.64 -16.88 5.72
N PRO A 84 -11.50 -17.99 6.48
CA PRO A 84 -11.78 -19.32 5.96
C PRO A 84 -13.22 -19.40 5.46
N ASP A 85 -14.14 -18.64 6.05
CA ASP A 85 -15.56 -18.54 5.66
C ASP A 85 -15.73 -18.16 4.19
N ARG A 86 -14.91 -17.26 3.64
CA ARG A 86 -14.99 -16.87 2.23
C ARG A 86 -14.56 -18.00 1.30
N TYR A 87 -13.52 -18.75 1.68
CA TYR A 87 -13.12 -19.95 0.95
C TYR A 87 -14.23 -21.00 1.00
N PHE A 88 -14.77 -21.28 2.19
CA PHE A 88 -15.84 -22.25 2.38
C PHE A 88 -17.11 -21.87 1.60
N ALA A 89 -17.50 -20.59 1.62
CA ALA A 89 -18.63 -20.09 0.84
C ALA A 89 -18.41 -20.26 -0.68
N GLY A 90 -17.21 -19.91 -1.17
CA GLY A 90 -16.85 -20.08 -2.59
C GLY A 90 -16.80 -21.55 -3.01
N TYR A 91 -16.22 -22.41 -2.17
CA TYR A 91 -16.17 -23.84 -2.39
C TYR A 91 -17.58 -24.46 -2.42
N THR A 92 -18.43 -24.10 -1.47
CA THR A 92 -19.83 -24.56 -1.41
C THR A 92 -20.61 -24.14 -2.66
N THR A 93 -20.41 -22.89 -3.11
CA THR A 93 -21.02 -22.39 -4.36
C THR A 93 -20.55 -23.20 -5.57
N CYS A 94 -19.26 -23.51 -5.66
CA CYS A 94 -18.70 -24.35 -6.72
C CYS A 94 -19.29 -25.77 -6.68
N ALA A 95 -19.34 -26.41 -5.51
CA ALA A 95 -19.92 -27.74 -5.35
C ALA A 95 -21.40 -27.77 -5.76
N ASN A 96 -22.16 -26.73 -5.43
CA ASN A 96 -23.55 -26.58 -5.88
C ASN A 96 -23.66 -26.47 -7.41
N HIS A 97 -22.78 -25.69 -8.05
CA HIS A 97 -22.74 -25.58 -9.51
C HIS A 97 -22.40 -26.93 -10.18
N VAL A 98 -21.48 -27.69 -9.60
CA VAL A 98 -21.15 -29.05 -10.06
C VAL A 98 -22.37 -29.96 -9.96
N GLY A 99 -23.10 -29.92 -8.84
CA GLY A 99 -24.33 -30.70 -8.67
C GLY A 99 -25.42 -30.31 -9.68
N GLN A 100 -25.59 -29.02 -9.96
CA GLN A 100 -26.52 -28.53 -10.98
C GLN A 100 -26.11 -28.99 -12.39
N TYR A 101 -24.83 -28.92 -12.73
CA TYR A 101 -24.31 -29.36 -14.02
C TYR A 101 -24.48 -30.86 -14.23
N LEU A 102 -24.17 -31.67 -13.21
CA LEU A 102 -24.37 -33.13 -13.29
C LEU A 102 -25.84 -33.52 -13.47
N SER A 103 -26.76 -32.69 -12.98
CA SER A 103 -28.20 -32.91 -13.12
C SER A 103 -28.76 -32.46 -14.47
N SER A 104 -28.12 -31.49 -15.13
CA SER A 104 -28.57 -30.96 -16.42
C SER A 104 -28.07 -31.76 -17.62
N VAL A 105 -26.99 -32.52 -17.48
CA VAL A 105 -26.42 -33.33 -18.56
C VAL A 105 -27.11 -34.71 -18.62
N PRO A 106 -27.85 -35.02 -19.70
CA PRO A 106 -28.48 -36.33 -19.85
C PRO A 106 -27.42 -37.43 -20.07
N GLY A 107 -27.59 -38.57 -19.40
CA GLY A 107 -26.70 -39.73 -19.50
C GLY A 107 -25.55 -39.77 -18.49
N VAL A 108 -25.47 -38.82 -17.55
CA VAL A 108 -24.51 -38.89 -16.44
C VAL A 108 -24.88 -40.04 -15.49
N ASN A 109 -23.87 -40.83 -15.10
CA ASN A 109 -24.05 -41.94 -14.16
C ASN A 109 -24.37 -41.40 -12.75
N VAL A 110 -25.54 -41.77 -12.22
CA VAL A 110 -26.04 -41.32 -10.91
C VAL A 110 -25.09 -41.70 -9.76
N HIS A 111 -24.41 -42.84 -9.84
CA HIS A 111 -23.47 -43.28 -8.82
C HIS A 111 -22.21 -42.42 -8.83
N LEU A 112 -21.67 -42.13 -10.01
CA LEU A 112 -20.54 -41.20 -10.17
C LEU A 112 -20.88 -39.80 -9.63
N ALA A 113 -22.07 -39.29 -9.97
CA ALA A 113 -22.53 -37.98 -9.49
C ALA A 113 -22.65 -37.95 -7.96
N ARG A 114 -23.20 -39.01 -7.36
CA ARG A 114 -23.30 -39.18 -5.91
C ARG A 114 -21.92 -39.26 -5.25
N ASP A 115 -21.00 -40.04 -5.81
CA ASP A 115 -19.65 -40.21 -5.27
C ASP A 115 -18.86 -38.90 -5.32
N LEU A 116 -18.96 -38.15 -6.43
CA LEU A 116 -18.34 -36.84 -6.57
C LEU A 116 -18.91 -35.84 -5.57
N MET A 117 -20.25 -35.73 -5.46
CA MET A 117 -20.89 -34.81 -4.51
C MET A 117 -20.58 -35.19 -3.05
N SER A 118 -20.51 -36.49 -2.74
CA SER A 118 -20.09 -36.98 -1.42
C SER A 118 -18.64 -36.64 -1.12
N HIS A 119 -17.74 -36.77 -2.10
CA HIS A 119 -16.34 -36.38 -1.95
C HIS A 119 -16.20 -34.87 -1.71
N LEU A 120 -16.91 -34.05 -2.50
CA LEU A 120 -16.91 -32.59 -2.35
C LEU A 120 -17.44 -32.16 -0.97
N GLY A 121 -18.49 -32.83 -0.47
CA GLY A 121 -19.04 -32.58 0.86
C GLY A 121 -18.08 -32.95 2.00
N ASN A 122 -17.40 -34.09 1.89
CA ASN A 122 -16.42 -34.52 2.90
C ASN A 122 -15.16 -33.64 2.93
N GLN A 123 -14.77 -33.07 1.79
CA GLN A 123 -13.65 -32.13 1.74
C GLN A 123 -13.98 -30.76 2.38
N LEU A 124 -15.26 -30.43 2.54
CA LEU A 124 -15.70 -29.22 3.24
C LEU A 124 -15.57 -29.35 4.77
N THR A 125 -15.70 -30.56 5.31
CA THR A 125 -15.66 -30.84 6.75
C THR A 125 -14.25 -31.13 7.28
N GLN A 126 -13.26 -31.35 6.40
CA GLN A 126 -11.87 -31.45 6.81
C GLN A 126 -11.29 -30.05 7.03
N PRO A 127 -10.70 -29.75 8.21
CA PRO A 127 -10.03 -28.48 8.42
C PRO A 127 -8.88 -28.38 7.42
N LEU A 128 -8.89 -27.32 6.63
CA LEU A 128 -7.84 -27.01 5.68
C LEU A 128 -6.51 -26.89 6.44
N SER A 129 -5.74 -27.97 6.50
CA SER A 129 -4.29 -27.89 6.68
C SER A 129 -3.73 -27.28 5.40
N VAL A 130 -3.87 -25.95 5.29
CA VAL A 130 -3.09 -25.15 4.36
C VAL A 130 -1.64 -25.25 4.83
N ASN A 131 -0.95 -26.28 4.34
CA ASN A 131 0.48 -26.42 4.52
C ASN A 131 1.18 -25.39 3.61
N THR A 132 1.17 -24.12 4.00
CA THR A 132 2.08 -23.10 3.44
C THR A 132 3.47 -23.34 4.04
N ALA A 133 4.10 -24.44 3.65
CA ALA A 133 5.49 -24.74 3.97
C ALA A 133 6.25 -24.96 2.67
N SER A 134 6.71 -23.86 2.07
CA SER A 134 7.99 -23.71 1.36
C SER A 134 7.97 -22.42 0.53
N SER A 135 8.43 -21.32 1.15
CA SER A 135 9.05 -20.24 0.40
C SER A 135 10.56 -20.48 0.48
N PRO A 136 11.22 -20.99 -0.58
CA PRO A 136 12.65 -21.01 -0.60
C PRO A 136 13.15 -19.63 -1.02
N HIS A 137 13.79 -18.96 -0.06
CA HIS A 137 15.00 -18.17 -0.24
C HIS A 137 15.02 -17.07 -1.32
N SER A 138 14.96 -15.84 -0.80
CA SER A 138 15.69 -14.68 -1.26
C SER A 138 17.04 -15.06 -1.91
N SER A 139 17.23 -14.67 -3.17
CA SER A 139 18.56 -14.54 -3.76
C SER A 139 18.65 -13.14 -4.37
N SER A 140 19.25 -12.23 -3.59
CA SER A 140 19.78 -10.97 -4.10
C SER A 140 21.00 -11.30 -4.95
N VAL A 141 20.87 -11.19 -6.27
CA VAL A 141 22.02 -11.22 -7.18
C VAL A 141 22.47 -9.78 -7.45
N SER A 142 23.50 -9.35 -6.73
CA SER A 142 24.30 -8.18 -7.13
C SER A 142 25.32 -8.65 -8.17
N PRO A 143 25.42 -8.02 -9.35
CA PRO A 143 26.57 -8.20 -10.22
C PRO A 143 27.61 -7.13 -9.91
N SER A 144 28.72 -7.54 -9.31
CA SER A 144 29.98 -6.77 -9.35
C SER A 144 30.93 -7.44 -10.33
N GLU A 145 31.74 -6.57 -10.94
CA GLU A 145 32.96 -6.84 -11.72
C GLU A 145 32.81 -7.05 -13.23
N SER A 146 33.15 -5.99 -13.96
CA SER A 146 33.87 -6.09 -15.24
C SER A 146 35.20 -5.35 -15.07
N GLY A 147 36.28 -6.10 -15.24
CA GLY A 147 37.64 -5.65 -15.06
C GLY A 147 38.16 -4.78 -16.19
N TYR A 148 39.18 -3.99 -15.87
CA TYR A 148 40.14 -3.48 -16.82
C TYR A 148 41.54 -3.76 -16.29
N PHE A 149 42.29 -4.53 -17.08
CA PHE A 149 43.73 -4.68 -17.01
C PHE A 149 44.39 -3.33 -17.31
N SER A 150 45.47 -2.97 -16.61
CA SER A 150 46.82 -2.94 -17.19
C SER A 150 47.84 -2.35 -16.21
N SER A 151 49.07 -2.83 -16.37
CA SER A 151 50.32 -2.64 -15.64
C SER A 151 50.78 -1.19 -15.38
N GLY A 152 51.51 -0.98 -14.27
CA GLY A 152 52.56 0.06 -14.21
C GLY A 152 52.84 0.72 -12.85
N SER A 153 53.97 0.33 -12.25
CA SER A 153 54.85 1.08 -11.32
C SER A 153 54.37 1.58 -9.93
N MET A 154 55.04 1.04 -8.91
CA MET A 154 55.66 1.68 -7.74
C MET A 154 55.23 3.12 -7.37
N THR A 155 54.52 3.29 -6.24
CA THR A 155 54.80 4.27 -5.17
C THR A 155 53.68 4.25 -4.10
N PRO A 156 53.98 4.23 -2.78
CA PRO A 156 52.96 4.45 -1.76
C PRO A 156 52.85 5.94 -1.39
N PRO A 157 51.65 6.53 -1.27
CA PRO A 157 51.48 7.84 -0.64
C PRO A 157 51.14 7.70 0.86
N PRO A 158 51.45 8.74 1.66
CA PRO A 158 51.53 8.66 3.11
C PRO A 158 50.18 8.75 3.83
N GLU A 159 50.17 8.18 5.03
CA GLU A 159 49.11 8.12 6.03
C GLU A 159 48.59 9.50 6.46
N SER A 160 47.26 9.64 6.57
CA SER A 160 46.55 10.83 7.10
C SER A 160 45.52 10.39 8.16
N PRO A 161 45.27 11.20 9.21
CA PRO A 161 44.64 10.76 10.46
C PRO A 161 43.11 10.60 10.38
N PRO A 162 42.46 9.90 11.33
CA PRO A 162 41.04 9.54 11.25
C PRO A 162 40.10 10.73 11.49
N VAL A 163 39.12 10.90 10.61
CA VAL A 163 37.98 11.82 10.77
C VAL A 163 36.92 11.16 11.67
N PRO A 164 36.33 11.86 12.66
CA PRO A 164 35.31 11.28 13.53
C PRO A 164 33.99 11.04 12.78
N VAL A 165 33.48 9.81 12.89
CA VAL A 165 32.18 9.38 12.36
C VAL A 165 31.05 10.03 13.15
N ILE A 166 30.35 10.98 12.54
CA ILE A 166 29.05 11.45 13.04
C ILE A 166 27.99 10.45 12.58
N LYS A 167 27.48 9.64 13.53
CA LYS A 167 26.28 8.81 13.31
C LYS A 167 25.06 9.74 13.18
N THR A 168 24.62 10.03 11.96
CA THR A 168 23.29 10.59 11.72
C THR A 168 22.30 9.43 11.62
N GLU A 169 21.89 8.92 12.78
CA GLU A 169 20.68 8.10 12.91
C GLU A 169 19.47 8.94 12.47
N GLY A 170 18.67 8.34 11.58
CA GLY A 170 17.59 8.98 10.84
C GLY A 170 16.39 9.38 11.70
N PHE A 171 16.49 10.53 12.36
CA PHE A 171 15.36 11.12 13.05
C PHE A 171 14.51 11.95 12.08
N TRP A 172 13.46 11.32 11.55
CA TRP A 172 12.31 12.05 11.01
C TRP A 172 11.76 12.97 12.10
N ARG A 173 11.70 14.28 11.84
CA ARG A 173 11.04 15.27 12.71
C ARG A 173 9.82 15.85 11.99
N PRO A 174 8.59 15.67 12.51
CA PRO A 174 7.45 16.47 12.08
C PRO A 174 7.60 17.91 12.58
N PHE A 175 7.12 18.85 11.78
CA PHE A 175 7.04 20.28 12.12
C PHE A 175 6.07 20.53 13.27
#